data_AF-A0A3D3ZGP7-F1
#
_entry.id   AF-A0A3D3ZGP7-F1
#
_cell.length_a   1.000
_cell.length_b   1.000
_cell.length_c   1.000
_cell.angle_alpha   90.00
_cell.angle_beta   90.00
_cell.angle_gamma   90.00
#
_symmetry.space_group_name_H-M   'P 1'
#
loop_
_entity.id
_entity.type
_entity.pdbx_description
1 polymer ?
#
loop_
_entity_poly.entity_id
_entity_poly.type
_entity_poly.pdbx_seq_one_letter_code
_entity_poly.pdbx_strand_id
1 'polypeptide(L)' 'MTFQLPDPTTPFGERVARRLREERLIWFTTVDAKGMPQPTPIWFLWDETT' A
#
# COMPACT_ATOMS: atom_id res chain seq x y z
N MET A 1 16.27 -5.19 -1.87
CA MET A 1 15.87 -4.00 -1.08
C MET A 1 14.81 -4.48 -0.11
N THR A 2 15.05 -4.33 1.19
CA THR A 2 14.07 -4.72 2.21
C THR A 2 13.02 -3.62 2.29
N PHE A 3 11.75 -3.99 2.14
CA PHE A 3 10.66 -3.04 2.37
C PHE A 3 10.53 -2.82 3.87
N GLN A 4 10.61 -1.57 4.32
CA GLN A 4 10.41 -1.20 5.72
C GLN A 4 9.32 -0.14 5.80
N LEU A 5 8.31 -0.38 6.64
CA LEU A 5 7.28 0.62 6.91
C LEU A 5 7.89 1.82 7.66
N PRO A 6 7.33 3.03 7.48
CA PRO A 6 7.70 4.18 8.28
C PRO A 6 7.51 3.93 9.78
N ASP A 7 8.34 4.56 10.61
CA ASP A 7 8.29 4.41 12.07
C ASP A 7 6.89 4.76 12.62
N PRO A 8 6.17 3.78 13.21
CA PRO A 8 4.80 3.97 13.67
C PRO A 8 4.68 4.91 14.86
N THR A 9 5.78 5.24 15.54
CA THR A 9 5.79 6.23 16.65
C THR A 9 5.72 7.67 16.16
N THR A 10 5.94 7.89 14.86
CA THR A 10 5.77 9.20 14.23
C THR A 10 4.32 9.40 13.79
N PRO A 11 3.79 10.64 13.79
CA PRO A 11 2.44 10.90 13.29
C PRO A 11 2.22 10.43 11.85
N PHE A 12 3.27 10.41 11.02
CA PHE A 12 3.19 9.92 9.65
C PHE A 12 3.10 8.39 9.59
N GLY A 13 3.98 7.67 10.30
CA GLY A 13 3.94 6.21 10.33
C GLY A 13 2.67 5.66 10.96
N GLU A 14 2.15 6.31 12.01
CA GLU A 14 0.84 5.99 12.58
C GLU A 14 -0.26 6.05 11.52
N ARG A 15 -0.31 7.14 10.73
CA ARG A 15 -1.29 7.28 9.64
C ARG A 15 -1.11 6.21 8.56
N VAL A 16 0.12 5.88 8.18
CA VAL A 16 0.38 4.84 7.18
C VAL A 16 -0.08 3.48 7.68
N ALA A 17 0.32 3.09 8.89
CA ALA A 17 -0.07 1.82 9.51
C ALA A 17 -1.60 1.72 9.64
N ARG A 18 -2.25 2.81 10.05
CA ARG A 18 -3.70 2.87 10.14
C ARG A 18 -4.39 2.67 8.79
N ARG A 19 -3.93 3.35 7.73
CA ARG A 19 -4.52 3.19 6.38
C ARG A 19 -4.34 1.77 5.84
N LEU A 20 -3.16 1.16 6.01
CA LEU A 20 -2.94 -0.23 5.58
C LEU A 20 -3.88 -1.21 6.28
N ARG A 21 -4.12 -1.02 7.58
CA ARG A 21 -5.00 -1.89 8.38
C ARG A 21 -6.49 -1.66 8.11
N GLU A 22 -6.90 -0.41 7.93
CA GLU A 22 -8.32 -0.03 7.88
C GLU A 22 -8.89 0.07 6.46
N GLU A 23 -8.07 0.45 5.46
CA GLU A 23 -8.55 0.65 4.10
C GLU A 23 -8.64 -0.67 3.34
N ARG A 24 -9.85 -1.01 2.89
CA ARG A 24 -10.14 -2.24 2.13
C ARG A 24 -9.95 -2.08 0.62
N LEU A 25 -9.69 -0.86 0.14
CA LEU A 25 -9.49 -0.53 -1.26
C LEU A 25 -8.16 0.21 -1.42
N ILE A 26 -7.33 -0.23 -2.37
CA ILE A 26 -6.08 0.45 -2.74
C ILE A 26 -6.01 0.61 -4.25
N TRP A 27 -5.25 1.62 -4.69
CA TRP A 27 -4.87 1.75 -6.09
C TRP A 27 -3.71 0.82 -6.41
N PHE A 28 -3.93 -0.10 -7.34
CA PHE A 28 -2.89 -0.92 -7.91
C PHE A 28 -2.62 -0.46 -9.34
N THR A 29 -1.39 -0.01 -9.58
CA THR A 29 -0.97 0.48 -10.89
C THR A 29 -0.02 -0.53 -11.52
N THR A 30 -0.43 -1.11 -12.64
CA THR A 30 0.46 -1.93 -13.47
C THR A 30 1.00 -1.09 -14.64
N VAL A 31 2.03 -1.58 -15.32
CA VAL A 31 2.56 -0.96 -16.54
C VAL A 31 2.34 -1.94 -17.68
N ASP A 32 1.70 -1.48 -18.75
CA ASP A 32 1.47 -2.32 -19.93
C ASP A 32 2.72 -2.45 -20.82
N ALA A 33 2.61 -3.26 -21.88
CA ALA A 33 3.72 -3.48 -22.82
C ALA A 33 4.16 -2.22 -23.58
N LYS A 34 3.36 -1.15 -23.58
CA LYS A 34 3.68 0.15 -24.17
C LYS A 34 4.26 1.14 -23.16
N GLY A 35 4.45 0.72 -21.90
CA GLY A 35 4.97 1.56 -20.83
C GLY A 35 3.93 2.46 -20.18
N MET A 36 2.62 2.24 -20.43
CA MET A 36 1.57 3.10 -19.88
C MET A 36 1.09 2.61 -18.51
N PRO A 37 0.94 3.52 -17.52
CA PRO A 37 0.38 3.16 -16.21
C PRO A 37 -1.12 2.86 -16.31
N GLN A 38 -1.54 1.75 -15.70
CA GLN A 38 -2.93 1.27 -15.68
C GLN A 38 -3.41 1.20 -14.21
N PRO A 39 -3.94 2.30 -13.65
CA PRO A 39 -4.43 2.34 -12.26
C PRO A 39 -5.78 1.63 -12.15
N THR A 40 -5.90 0.67 -11.22
CA THR A 40 -7.14 -0.05 -10.93
C THR A 40 -7.38 -0.08 -9.42
N PRO A 41 -8.60 0.25 -8.93
CA PRO A 41 -8.94 0.05 -7.53
C PRO A 41 -9.15 -1.45 -7.29
N ILE A 42 -8.46 -2.02 -6.30
CA ILE A 42 -8.59 -3.43 -5.93
C ILE A 42 -8.98 -3.56 -4.46
N TRP A 43 -9.69 -4.64 -4.14
CA TRP A 43 -9.83 -5.06 -2.76
C TRP A 43 -8.46 -5.47 -2.21
N PHE A 44 -8.16 -4.99 -1.01
CA PHE A 44 -6.89 -5.16 -0.36
C PHE A 44 -7.11 -5.54 1.11
N LEU A 45 -6.35 -6.53 1.55
CA LEU A 45 -6.28 -6.95 2.94
C LEU A 45 -4.80 -6.93 3.33
N TRP A 46 -4.49 -6.21 4.40
CA TRP A 46 -3.14 -6.20 4.98
C TRP A 46 -3.03 -7.34 5.99
N ASP A 47 -2.05 -8.22 5.77
CA ASP A 47 -1.69 -9.29 6.69
C ASP A 47 -0.34 -8.96 7.32
N GLU A 48 -0.30 -8.86 8.65
CA GLU A 48 0.91 -8.55 9.42
C GLU A 48 1.83 -9.79 9.61
N THR A 49 1.47 -10.96 9.07
CA THR A 49 2.17 -12.24 9.33
C THR A 49 3.28 -12.65 8.34
N THR A 50 4.10 -11.74 7.82
CA THR A 50 5.33 -12.13 7.08
C THR A 50 6.57 -11.36 7.53
#